data_AF-A0A1B0G102-F1
#
_entry.id   AF-A0A1B0G102-F1
#
_cell.length_a   1.000
_cell.length_b   1.000
_cell.length_c   1.000
_cell.angle_alpha   90.00
_cell.angle_beta   90.00
_cell.angle_gamma   90.00
#
_symmetry.space_group_name_H-M   'P 1'
#
loop_
_entity.id
_entity.type
_entity.pdbx_description
1 polymer ?
#
loop_
_entity_poly.entity_id
_entity_poly.type
_entity_poly.pdbx_seq_one_letter_code
_entity_poly.pdbx_strand_id
1 'polypeptide(L)'
;VFGLLRSLDCLKYHLNPDIYPEDAHYLNNRDGSLFVWADAKQYSNNQYCIEKIHNSSVAMQKLYTFLCFNTKIVGNDRLRFKVYVIGLFISCSFYALTLLVYLSISKLRNLPGKILICLISNLLMAYFSIAVGQLMPTANNNICFALAFFTYFCLMAAFSWMNVMCRLGKYA
;
A
#
# COMPACT_ATOMS: atom_id res chain seq x y z
N VAL A 1 11.34 35.30 17.18
CA VAL A 1 12.26 34.17 17.44
C VAL A 1 11.41 32.97 17.79
N PHE A 2 11.49 31.88 17.03
CA PHE A 2 10.76 30.64 17.29
C PHE A 2 11.74 29.57 17.76
N GLY A 3 11.27 28.64 18.60
CA GLY A 3 12.08 27.53 19.11
C GLY A 3 11.88 26.29 18.25
N LEU A 4 12.98 25.60 17.93
CA LEU A 4 12.92 24.29 17.27
C LEU A 4 12.83 23.18 18.33
N LEU A 5 11.87 22.28 18.15
CA LEU A 5 11.70 21.13 19.02
C LEU A 5 12.63 19.99 18.59
N ARG A 6 13.35 19.43 19.57
CA ARG A 6 14.28 18.31 19.41
C ARG A 6 13.88 17.19 20.37
N SER A 7 14.05 15.95 19.95
CA SER A 7 13.86 14.76 20.81
C SER A 7 12.43 14.62 21.34
N LEU A 8 11.43 14.81 20.47
CA LEU A 8 10.04 14.49 20.85
C LEU A 8 9.88 12.97 21.01
N ASP A 9 9.15 12.53 22.03
CA ASP A 9 8.86 11.12 22.24
C ASP A 9 7.53 10.76 21.55
N CYS A 10 7.61 10.44 20.25
CA CYS A 10 6.47 10.21 19.36
C CYS A 10 6.81 9.16 18.30
N LEU A 11 5.81 8.63 17.59
CA LEU A 11 6.05 7.89 16.33
C LEU A 11 6.53 8.89 15.27
N LYS A 12 7.81 8.76 14.90
CA LYS A 12 8.51 9.65 13.97
C LYS A 12 8.51 9.08 12.56
N TYR A 13 8.19 9.90 11.59
CA TYR A 13 8.42 9.62 10.17
C TYR A 13 9.48 10.55 9.63
N HIS A 14 10.51 9.99 9.02
CA HIS A 14 11.64 10.72 8.49
C HIS A 14 11.30 11.27 7.10
N LEU A 15 11.32 12.59 6.94
CA LEU A 15 11.18 13.21 5.62
C LEU A 15 12.55 13.27 4.94
N ASN A 16 12.67 12.61 3.79
CA ASN A 16 13.90 12.58 3.02
C ASN A 16 13.71 13.11 1.58
N PRO A 17 13.84 14.44 1.39
CA PRO A 17 13.70 15.05 0.06
C PRO A 17 14.78 14.61 -0.94
N ASP A 18 15.91 14.04 -0.47
CA ASP A 18 16.98 13.58 -1.37
C ASP A 18 16.58 12.28 -2.11
N ILE A 19 15.74 11.45 -1.49
CA ILE A 19 15.29 10.17 -2.05
C ILE A 19 13.87 10.30 -2.63
N TYR A 20 13.01 11.03 -1.91
CA TYR A 20 11.59 11.18 -2.20
C TYR A 20 11.27 12.65 -2.40
N PRO A 21 11.09 13.15 -3.64
CA PRO A 21 10.80 14.57 -3.88
C PRO A 21 9.49 15.02 -3.23
N GLU A 22 8.55 14.10 -2.97
CA GLU A 22 7.34 14.33 -2.18
C GLU A 22 7.61 14.78 -0.74
N ASP A 23 8.77 14.43 -0.16
CA ASP A 23 9.17 14.82 1.19
C ASP A 23 9.76 16.24 1.27
N ALA A 24 9.72 17.00 0.18
CA ALA A 24 10.15 18.40 0.16
C ALA A 24 9.32 19.24 1.13
N HIS A 25 10.02 19.92 2.04
CA HIS A 25 9.40 20.73 3.08
C HIS A 25 10.24 21.98 3.37
N TYR A 26 9.58 23.01 3.88
CA TYR A 26 10.27 24.22 4.34
C TYR A 26 9.68 24.70 5.66
N LEU A 27 10.50 25.44 6.41
CA LEU A 27 10.11 26.05 7.69
C LEU A 27 9.70 27.49 7.43
N ASN A 28 8.53 27.87 7.92
CA ASN A 28 8.07 29.25 7.87
C ASN A 28 8.90 30.12 8.83
N ASN A 29 9.54 31.16 8.32
CA ASN A 29 10.41 32.04 9.10
C ASN A 29 9.68 32.87 10.17
N ARG A 30 8.35 33.01 10.08
CA ARG A 30 7.57 33.81 11.05
C ARG A 30 7.22 33.02 12.31
N ASP A 31 6.62 31.85 12.12
CA ASP A 31 6.01 31.07 13.21
C ASP A 31 6.74 29.74 13.49
N GLY A 32 7.73 29.39 12.67
CA GLY A 32 8.41 28.09 12.73
C GLY A 32 7.51 26.93 12.28
N SER A 33 6.37 27.16 11.64
CA SER A 33 5.54 26.05 11.14
C SER A 33 6.20 25.35 9.97
N LEU A 34 6.13 24.02 9.92
CA LEU A 34 6.64 23.21 8.82
C LEU A 34 5.57 23.08 7.73
N PHE A 35 5.93 23.33 6.48
CA PHE A 35 5.05 23.12 5.33
C PHE A 35 5.58 21.97 4.48
N VAL A 36 4.75 20.97 4.22
CA VAL A 36 5.08 19.80 3.39
C VAL A 36 4.39 19.95 2.03
N TRP A 37 5.16 19.80 0.95
CA TRP A 37 4.68 20.08 -0.40
C TRP A 37 3.63 19.07 -0.88
N ALA A 38 3.84 17.77 -0.63
CA ALA A 38 2.95 16.70 -1.10
C ALA A 38 1.51 16.83 -0.60
N ASP A 39 1.33 17.16 0.68
CA ASP A 39 0.02 17.26 1.30
C ASP A 39 -0.54 18.69 1.34
N ALA A 40 0.23 19.68 0.84
CA ALA A 40 -0.04 21.11 0.98
C ALA A 40 -0.45 21.50 2.42
N LYS A 41 0.12 20.80 3.41
CA LYS A 41 -0.32 20.85 4.80
C LYS A 41 0.72 21.52 5.67
N GLN A 42 0.23 22.42 6.53
CA GLN A 42 1.03 23.12 7.52
C GLN A 42 0.97 22.36 8.85
N TYR A 43 2.13 22.06 9.41
CA TYR A 43 2.32 21.41 10.69
C TYR A 43 2.80 22.42 11.73
N SER A 44 2.18 22.39 12.90
CA SER A 44 2.57 23.21 14.04
C SER A 44 3.87 22.69 14.68
N ASN A 45 4.56 23.53 15.45
CA ASN A 45 5.84 23.18 16.09
C ASN A 45 5.83 21.86 16.87
N ASN A 46 4.70 21.48 17.50
CA ASN A 46 4.54 20.23 18.25
C ASN A 46 4.29 18.97 17.40
N GLN A 47 4.14 19.10 16.08
CA GLN A 47 3.84 18.00 15.16
C GLN A 47 5.06 17.59 14.33
N TYR A 48 6.21 18.24 14.51
CA TYR A 48 7.45 17.87 13.88
C TYR A 48 8.62 18.10 14.84
N CYS A 49 9.73 17.41 14.61
CA CYS A 49 10.96 17.59 15.36
C CYS A 49 12.17 17.49 14.43
N ILE A 50 13.27 18.14 14.80
CA ILE A 50 14.50 18.13 14.01
C ILE A 50 15.59 17.44 14.82
N GLU A 51 16.13 16.35 14.28
CA GLU A 51 17.11 15.50 14.97
C GLU A 51 18.28 15.14 14.06
N LYS A 52 19.40 14.78 14.68
CA LYS A 52 20.59 14.28 13.98
C LYS A 52 20.53 12.76 13.99
N ILE A 53 20.65 12.13 12.83
CA ILE A 53 20.81 10.68 12.73
C ILE A 53 22.30 10.39 12.92
N HIS A 54 22.66 9.62 13.95
CA HIS A 54 24.03 9.17 14.15
C HIS A 54 24.30 8.02 13.16
N ASN A 55 24.63 8.37 11.92
CA ASN A 55 25.13 7.41 10.94
C ASN A 55 26.64 7.59 10.83
N SER A 56 27.41 6.57 11.21
CA SER A 56 28.87 6.62 11.40
C SER A 56 29.68 6.85 10.11
N SER A 57 29.04 7.11 8.96
CA SER A 57 29.70 7.14 7.65
C SER A 57 29.76 8.51 6.96
N VAL A 58 29.12 9.57 7.47
CA VAL A 58 29.17 10.88 6.80
C VAL A 58 29.51 11.98 7.79
N ALA A 59 30.70 12.54 7.65
CA ALA A 59 31.28 13.63 8.44
C ALA A 59 30.56 15.00 8.27
N MET A 60 29.28 15.02 7.92
CA MET A 60 28.48 16.23 7.78
C MET A 60 27.26 16.12 8.69
N GLN A 61 27.16 17.02 9.66
CA GLN A 61 26.09 17.06 10.65
C GLN A 61 24.76 17.49 10.00
N LYS A 62 24.16 16.64 9.15
CA LYS A 62 22.86 16.93 8.53
C LYS A 62 21.76 16.81 9.58
N LEU A 63 20.93 17.84 9.66
CA LEU A 63 19.70 17.86 10.47
C LEU A 63 18.60 17.24 9.63
N TYR A 64 17.91 16.27 10.20
CA TYR A 64 16.78 15.61 9.58
C TYR A 64 15.48 16.00 10.28
N THR A 65 14.47 16.27 9.49
CA THR A 65 13.11 16.58 9.94
C THR A 65 12.30 15.30 10.06
N PHE A 66 11.67 15.16 11.22
CA PHE A 66 10.78 14.06 11.53
C PHE A 66 9.38 14.60 11.81
N LEU A 67 8.37 14.05 11.15
CA LEU A 67 6.97 14.30 11.49
C LEU A 67 6.55 13.44 12.67
N CYS A 68 5.94 14.04 13.68
CA CYS A 68 5.29 13.34 14.78
C CYS A 68 3.82 13.06 14.44
N PHE A 69 3.48 11.79 14.27
CA PHE A 69 2.10 11.39 14.07
C PHE A 69 1.42 11.06 15.40
N ASN A 70 0.27 11.69 15.66
CA ASN A 70 -0.52 11.42 16.85
C ASN A 70 -1.14 10.02 16.76
N THR A 71 -0.90 9.19 17.77
CA THR A 71 -1.22 7.75 17.80
C THR A 71 -2.70 7.44 17.64
N LYS A 72 -3.59 8.39 17.94
CA LYS A 72 -5.05 8.23 17.81
C LYS A 72 -5.50 8.01 16.36
N ILE A 73 -4.77 8.55 15.38
CA ILE A 73 -5.07 8.38 13.96
C ILE A 73 -4.41 7.09 13.44
N VAL A 74 -3.16 6.83 13.84
CA VAL A 74 -2.38 5.64 13.43
C VAL A 74 -2.95 4.33 14.00
N GLY A 75 -3.58 4.34 15.17
CA GLY A 75 -4.25 3.17 15.71
C GLY A 75 -5.37 2.67 14.81
N ASN A 76 -6.12 3.60 14.20
CA ASN A 76 -7.16 3.28 13.23
C ASN A 76 -6.57 2.78 11.90
N ASP A 77 -5.43 3.34 11.46
CA ASP A 77 -4.79 2.88 10.21
C ASP A 77 -4.16 1.49 10.37
N ARG A 78 -3.47 1.21 11.47
CA ARG A 78 -2.97 -0.16 11.77
C ARG A 78 -4.11 -1.17 11.86
N LEU A 79 -5.24 -0.77 12.46
CA LEU A 79 -6.45 -1.59 12.51
C LEU A 79 -7.00 -1.82 11.09
N ARG A 80 -7.09 -0.78 10.26
CA ARG A 80 -7.54 -0.86 8.86
C ARG A 80 -6.65 -1.75 8.01
N PHE A 81 -5.33 -1.62 8.12
CA PHE A 81 -4.38 -2.50 7.44
C PHE A 81 -4.58 -3.96 7.86
N LYS A 82 -4.73 -4.22 9.16
CA LYS A 82 -4.94 -5.58 9.67
C LYS A 82 -6.27 -6.17 9.20
N VAL A 83 -7.35 -5.41 9.25
CA VAL A 83 -8.69 -5.83 8.77
C VAL A 83 -8.66 -6.09 7.27
N TYR A 84 -7.97 -5.25 6.50
CA TYR A 84 -7.84 -5.41 5.05
C TYR A 84 -7.11 -6.70 4.67
N VAL A 85 -5.97 -6.98 5.31
CA VAL A 85 -5.21 -8.22 5.07
C VAL A 85 -6.03 -9.46 5.44
N ILE A 86 -6.75 -9.43 6.56
CA ILE A 86 -7.65 -10.52 6.96
C ILE A 86 -8.77 -10.72 5.93
N GLY A 87 -9.39 -9.63 5.47
CA GLY A 87 -10.42 -9.67 4.43
C GLY A 87 -9.91 -10.30 3.14
N LEU A 88 -8.71 -9.93 2.69
CA LEU A 88 -8.07 -10.50 1.50
C LEU A 88 -7.84 -12.02 1.62
N PHE A 89 -7.37 -12.51 2.76
CA PHE A 89 -7.18 -13.94 2.99
C PHE A 89 -8.49 -14.73 2.99
N ILE A 90 -9.54 -14.15 3.59
CA ILE A 90 -10.87 -14.75 3.58
C ILE A 90 -11.36 -14.84 2.12
N SER A 91 -11.27 -13.76 1.35
CA SER A 91 -11.62 -13.76 -0.07
C SER A 91 -10.84 -14.80 -0.88
N CYS A 92 -9.51 -14.90 -0.68
CA CYS A 92 -8.69 -15.91 -1.33
C CYS A 92 -9.17 -17.34 -1.01
N SER A 93 -9.51 -17.61 0.25
CA SER A 93 -10.03 -18.92 0.67
C SER A 93 -11.34 -19.27 -0.05
N PHE A 94 -12.26 -18.31 -0.16
CA PHE A 94 -13.52 -18.50 -0.89
C PHE A 94 -13.29 -18.74 -2.40
N TYR A 95 -12.36 -17.99 -3.03
CA TYR A 95 -12.02 -18.22 -4.43
C TYR A 95 -11.38 -19.60 -4.66
N ALA A 96 -10.53 -20.07 -3.75
CA ALA A 96 -9.92 -21.39 -3.82
C ALA A 96 -10.97 -22.52 -3.69
N LEU A 97 -11.90 -22.39 -2.74
CA LEU A 97 -13.02 -23.31 -2.59
C LEU A 97 -13.89 -23.34 -3.86
N THR A 98 -14.17 -22.17 -4.43
CA THR A 98 -14.95 -22.07 -5.67
C THR A 98 -14.23 -22.79 -6.81
N LEU A 99 -12.93 -22.56 -7.01
CA LEU A 99 -12.14 -23.29 -8.00
C LEU A 99 -12.20 -24.79 -7.80
N LEU A 100 -12.04 -25.26 -6.56
CA LEU A 100 -12.07 -26.68 -6.22
C LEU A 100 -13.41 -27.32 -6.59
N VAL A 101 -14.53 -26.67 -6.28
CA VAL A 101 -15.87 -27.14 -6.65
C VAL A 101 -16.06 -27.20 -8.17
N TYR A 102 -15.68 -26.14 -8.90
CA TYR A 102 -15.81 -26.08 -10.35
C TYR A 102 -14.90 -27.08 -11.09
N LEU A 103 -13.74 -27.43 -10.52
CA LEU A 103 -12.85 -28.47 -11.05
C LEU A 103 -13.37 -29.88 -10.76
N SER A 104 -13.91 -30.11 -9.57
CA SER A 104 -14.38 -31.42 -9.12
C SER A 104 -15.64 -31.87 -9.87
N ILE A 105 -16.53 -30.93 -10.20
CA ILE A 105 -17.76 -31.24 -10.92
C ILE A 105 -17.52 -31.14 -12.43
N SER A 106 -17.12 -32.26 -13.03
CA SER A 106 -16.96 -32.40 -14.50
C SER A 106 -18.18 -31.95 -15.30
N LYS A 107 -19.37 -32.05 -14.73
CA LYS A 107 -20.65 -31.68 -15.36
C LYS A 107 -20.86 -30.15 -15.48
N LEU A 108 -20.17 -29.33 -14.67
CA LEU A 108 -20.22 -27.86 -14.74
C LEU A 108 -19.14 -27.26 -15.66
N ARG A 109 -18.27 -28.08 -16.23
CA ARG A 109 -17.15 -27.65 -17.10
C ARG A 109 -17.57 -27.34 -18.54
N ASN A 110 -18.79 -26.82 -18.69
CA ASN A 110 -19.32 -26.27 -19.94
C ASN A 110 -18.53 -25.01 -20.34
N LEU A 111 -18.72 -24.52 -21.56
CA LEU A 111 -18.06 -23.31 -22.06
C LEU A 111 -18.09 -22.12 -21.06
N PRO A 112 -19.25 -21.74 -20.47
CA PRO A 112 -19.29 -20.68 -19.45
C PRO A 112 -18.58 -21.07 -18.14
N GLY A 113 -18.60 -22.34 -17.75
CA GLY A 113 -17.89 -22.82 -16.56
C GLY A 113 -16.37 -22.71 -16.68
N LYS A 114 -15.81 -22.99 -17.87
CA LYS A 114 -14.38 -22.82 -18.13
C LYS A 114 -13.94 -21.36 -18.03
N ILE A 115 -14.75 -20.44 -18.57
CA ILE A 115 -14.45 -19.01 -18.52
C ILE A 115 -14.54 -18.50 -17.08
N LEU A 116 -15.50 -18.99 -16.30
CA LEU A 116 -15.60 -18.67 -14.88
C LEU A 116 -14.37 -19.17 -14.09
N ILE A 117 -13.85 -20.37 -14.39
CA ILE A 117 -12.62 -20.87 -13.78
C ILE A 117 -11.44 -19.94 -14.08
N CYS A 118 -11.28 -19.52 -15.34
CA CYS A 118 -10.25 -18.55 -15.73
C CYS A 118 -10.41 -17.20 -15.01
N LEU A 119 -11.64 -16.67 -14.92
CA LEU A 119 -11.94 -15.45 -14.19
C LEU A 119 -11.53 -15.54 -12.71
N ILE A 120 -11.97 -16.59 -12.02
CA ILE A 120 -11.70 -16.77 -10.60
C ILE A 120 -10.22 -17.01 -10.33
N SER A 121 -9.53 -17.75 -11.20
CA SER A 121 -8.09 -18.00 -11.06
C SER A 121 -7.28 -16.70 -11.13
N ASN A 122 -7.63 -15.79 -12.05
CA ASN A 122 -6.97 -14.49 -12.17
C ASN A 122 -7.25 -13.60 -10.96
N LEU A 123 -8.49 -13.59 -10.45
CA LEU A 123 -8.83 -12.86 -9.23
C LEU A 123 -8.09 -13.40 -8.00
N LEU A 124 -8.03 -14.72 -7.83
CA LEU A 124 -7.28 -15.35 -6.74
C LEU A 124 -5.80 -14.94 -6.78
N MET A 125 -5.18 -15.00 -7.97
CA MET A 125 -3.79 -14.63 -8.14
C MET A 125 -3.52 -13.14 -7.85
N ALA A 126 -4.42 -12.25 -8.29
CA ALA A 126 -4.34 -10.82 -7.99
C ALA A 126 -4.44 -10.54 -6.49
N TYR A 127 -5.47 -11.08 -5.81
CA TYR A 127 -5.66 -10.85 -4.38
C TYR A 127 -4.57 -11.48 -3.53
N PHE A 128 -4.05 -12.63 -3.92
CA PHE A 128 -2.91 -13.26 -3.26
C PHE A 128 -1.66 -12.37 -3.38
N SER A 129 -1.39 -11.82 -4.58
CA SER A 129 -0.26 -10.92 -4.80
C SER A 129 -0.38 -9.66 -3.93
N ILE A 130 -1.57 -9.06 -3.85
CA ILE A 130 -1.81 -7.91 -2.97
C ILE A 130 -1.55 -8.30 -1.50
N ALA A 131 -2.07 -9.45 -1.05
CA ALA A 131 -1.86 -9.91 0.33
C ALA A 131 -0.38 -10.09 0.66
N VAL A 132 0.41 -10.70 -0.24
CA VAL A 132 1.86 -10.86 -0.10
C VAL A 132 2.55 -9.51 0.00
N GLY A 133 2.18 -8.54 -0.84
CA GLY A 133 2.74 -7.18 -0.81
C GLY A 133 2.48 -6.45 0.52
N GLN A 134 1.36 -6.73 1.18
CA GLN A 134 1.02 -6.14 2.49
C GLN A 134 1.72 -6.86 3.66
N LEU A 135 1.96 -8.17 3.56
CA LEU A 135 2.62 -8.97 4.61
C LEU A 135 4.13 -8.82 4.61
N MET A 136 4.73 -8.74 3.43
CA MET A 136 6.17 -8.70 3.22
C MET A 136 6.52 -7.38 2.52
N PRO A 137 6.58 -6.25 3.26
CA PRO A 137 7.12 -5.01 2.72
C PRO A 137 8.60 -5.24 2.38
N THR A 138 8.88 -5.43 1.09
CA THR A 138 10.25 -5.63 0.60
C THR A 138 10.90 -4.28 0.31
N ALA A 139 12.15 -4.12 0.75
CA ALA A 139 12.96 -2.94 0.40
C ALA A 139 13.52 -3.01 -1.04
N ASN A 140 13.28 -4.12 -1.75
CA ASN A 140 13.76 -4.31 -3.11
C ASN A 140 12.73 -3.81 -4.12
N ASN A 141 12.99 -2.62 -4.68
CA ASN A 141 12.11 -1.97 -5.64
C ASN A 141 11.75 -2.84 -6.85
N ASN A 142 12.67 -3.72 -7.30
CA ASN A 142 12.41 -4.60 -8.44
C ASN A 142 11.31 -5.62 -8.16
N ILE A 143 11.32 -6.20 -6.94
CA ILE A 143 10.32 -7.20 -6.53
C ILE A 143 8.95 -6.52 -6.35
N CYS A 144 8.93 -5.35 -5.71
CA CYS A 144 7.71 -4.55 -5.56
C CYS A 144 7.10 -4.21 -6.92
N PHE A 145 7.91 -3.73 -7.87
CA PHE A 145 7.46 -3.41 -9.22
C PHE A 145 6.93 -4.65 -9.97
N ALA A 146 7.65 -5.77 -9.91
CA ALA A 146 7.23 -7.02 -10.54
C ALA A 146 5.88 -7.52 -9.99
N LEU A 147 5.71 -7.48 -8.67
CA LEU A 147 4.47 -7.90 -8.00
C LEU A 147 3.29 -6.98 -8.33
N ALA A 148 3.53 -5.67 -8.40
CA ALA A 148 2.53 -4.68 -8.80
C ALA A 148 2.09 -4.88 -10.26
N PHE A 149 3.05 -5.07 -11.17
CA PHE A 149 2.76 -5.35 -12.57
C PHE A 149 1.99 -6.66 -12.76
N PHE A 150 2.40 -7.71 -12.04
CA PHE A 150 1.73 -9.00 -12.06
C PHE A 150 0.27 -8.91 -11.57
N THR A 151 0.05 -8.18 -10.46
CA THR A 151 -1.30 -7.91 -9.94
C THR A 151 -2.16 -7.19 -10.98
N TYR A 152 -1.61 -6.15 -11.62
CA TYR A 152 -2.30 -5.38 -12.66
C TYR A 152 -2.70 -6.27 -13.85
N PHE A 153 -1.76 -7.09 -14.33
CA PHE A 153 -2.02 -8.03 -15.42
C PHE A 153 -3.17 -8.99 -15.08
N CYS A 154 -3.16 -9.60 -13.89
CA CYS A 154 -4.22 -10.49 -13.44
C CYS A 154 -5.59 -9.80 -13.34
N LEU A 155 -5.64 -8.56 -12.84
CA LEU A 155 -6.89 -7.78 -12.78
C LEU A 155 -7.42 -7.47 -14.18
N MET A 156 -6.56 -7.02 -15.10
CA MET A 156 -6.95 -6.75 -16.49
C MET A 156 -7.46 -8.01 -17.20
N ALA A 157 -6.81 -9.16 -16.96
CA ALA A 157 -7.27 -10.44 -17.45
C ALA A 157 -8.64 -10.82 -16.85
N ALA A 158 -8.86 -10.61 -15.55
CA ALA A 158 -10.16 -10.86 -14.93
C ALA A 158 -11.26 -9.99 -15.55
N PHE A 159 -11.00 -8.70 -15.79
CA PHE A 159 -11.96 -7.82 -16.47
C PHE A 159 -12.27 -8.27 -17.90
N SER A 160 -11.29 -8.75 -18.66
CA SER A 160 -11.54 -9.25 -20.01
C SER A 160 -12.42 -10.50 -19.98
N TRP A 161 -12.18 -11.46 -19.07
CA TRP A 161 -13.04 -12.64 -18.90
C TRP A 161 -14.46 -12.29 -18.47
N MET A 162 -14.63 -11.29 -17.60
CA MET A 162 -15.96 -10.79 -17.20
C MET A 162 -16.74 -10.25 -18.40
N ASN A 163 -16.07 -9.51 -19.29
CA ASN A 163 -16.68 -9.02 -20.53
C ASN A 163 -17.10 -10.17 -21.46
N VAL A 164 -16.28 -11.21 -21.59
CA VAL A 164 -16.61 -12.41 -22.39
C VAL A 164 -17.84 -13.13 -21.81
N MET A 165 -17.91 -13.28 -20.48
CA MET A 165 -19.07 -13.87 -19.79
C MET A 165 -20.35 -13.08 -20.04
N CYS A 166 -20.29 -11.75 -19.95
CA CYS A 166 -21.45 -10.88 -20.19
C CYS A 166 -21.98 -11.03 -21.63
N ARG A 167 -21.09 -11.18 -22.61
CA ARG A 167 -21.49 -11.42 -24.00
C ARG A 167 -22.12 -12.80 -24.17
N LEU A 168 -21.52 -13.85 -23.63
CA LEU A 168 -22.05 -15.22 -23.71
C LEU A 168 -23.43 -15.38 -23.06
N GLY A 169 -23.69 -14.68 -21.95
CA GLY A 169 -24.99 -14.68 -21.29
C GLY A 169 -26.12 -14.03 -22.11
N LYS A 170 -25.81 -13.30 -23.20
CA LYS A 170 -26.82 -12.80 -24.14
C LYS A 170 -27.20 -13.80 -25.24
N TYR A 171 -26.44 -14.88 -25.40
CA TYR A 171 -26.62 -15.89 -26.46
C TYR A 171 -27.08 -17.26 -25.94
N ALA A 172 -27.41 -17.35 -24.65
CA ALA A 172 -27.98 -18.53 -23.99
C ALA A 172 -29.43 -18.24 -23.59
#